data_AF-A0A7X1WPZ5-F1
#
_entry.id   AF-A0A7X1WPZ5-F1
#
_cell.length_a   1.000
_cell.length_b   1.000
_cell.length_c   1.000
_cell.angle_alpha   90.00
_cell.angle_beta   90.00
_cell.angle_gamma   90.00
#
_symmetry.space_group_name_H-M   'P 1'
#
loop_
_entity.id
_entity.type
_entity.pdbx_description
1 polymer ?
#
loop_
_entity_poly.entity_id
_entity_poly.type
_entity_poly.pdbx_seq_one_letter_code
_entity_poly.pdbx_strand_id
1 'polypeptide(L)'
;MAYNTGNPIGSSSPKDLKDNAQNLDWLILGPALSYPDRRGVNRLSWSGIEASFSAAQAQRRAEHDAAQSRREFEFETGQFRRDKEFDAAQLERTGRFDLFIASSGYDVIGDYASQPVTFTERNQLMLKDGELWKPKASVALPYVTNGVWATESVNFASAGDAALRQDLAGDGGSALQGFRDIPGKIYQTAQEKMGQIINVLDFLTEAQRENARLRLGTLDCGPGIQAAINAAGNGQLTWPGGYLFGTGQELIVRYAQKWAGGGKGKLLTPFGEENVANCQIISCGDGTAYKTVKTRQLYRGSAADPQDAPISAILSVQHQGFDMGDISVKCWYDPERIKTDPKYLGHDWDVGVFVGCRLHCKIRDTAVVGCFRVASVYHDVTRGLGLPELFGWDGIQHPVDSKNGGDGARISEVITWGGKWGVQVQGADPKPGLVSYGKDYKVSLTATFSTLP
;
A
#
# COMPACT_ATOMS: atom_id res chain seq x y z
N MET A 1 41.67 -60.16 -104.36
CA MET A 1 40.69 -60.27 -105.47
C MET A 1 41.38 -60.67 -106.75
N ALA A 2 40.68 -61.35 -107.65
CA ALA A 2 41.28 -61.94 -108.83
C ALA A 2 41.24 -61.03 -110.08
N TYR A 3 40.27 -60.10 -110.20
CA TYR A 3 40.09 -59.34 -111.45
C TYR A 3 40.05 -57.81 -111.30
N ASN A 4 39.47 -57.27 -110.22
CA ASN A 4 39.49 -55.84 -109.85
C ASN A 4 39.31 -54.86 -111.04
N THR A 5 38.19 -54.99 -111.76
CA THR A 5 38.01 -54.36 -113.09
C THR A 5 37.80 -52.85 -113.07
N GLY A 6 37.48 -52.25 -111.92
CA GLY A 6 37.17 -50.81 -111.79
C GLY A 6 35.77 -50.38 -112.26
N ASN A 7 34.92 -51.30 -112.71
CA ASN A 7 33.57 -50.99 -113.19
C ASN A 7 32.64 -50.42 -112.07
N PRO A 8 31.65 -49.56 -112.40
CA PRO A 8 30.73 -48.97 -111.42
C PRO A 8 29.86 -50.01 -110.69
N ILE A 9 29.23 -49.60 -109.58
CA ILE A 9 28.30 -50.44 -108.80
C ILE A 9 27.08 -50.77 -109.67
N GLY A 10 26.64 -52.04 -109.65
CA GLY A 10 25.58 -52.55 -110.53
C GLY A 10 26.07 -53.21 -111.83
N SER A 11 27.40 -53.29 -112.05
CA SER A 11 27.99 -54.02 -113.18
C SER A 11 27.55 -55.49 -113.20
N SER A 12 27.05 -55.94 -114.36
CA SER A 12 26.70 -57.34 -114.64
C SER A 12 27.87 -58.17 -115.19
N SER A 13 29.08 -57.60 -115.21
CA SER A 13 30.28 -58.31 -115.68
C SER A 13 30.54 -59.57 -114.84
N PRO A 14 30.76 -60.74 -115.44
CA PRO A 14 31.04 -61.98 -114.71
C PRO A 14 32.23 -61.88 -113.75
N LYS A 15 33.24 -61.07 -114.09
CA LYS A 15 34.42 -60.82 -113.25
C LYS A 15 34.06 -60.06 -111.96
N ASP A 16 33.18 -59.07 -112.06
CA ASP A 16 32.70 -58.29 -110.91
C ASP A 16 31.78 -59.12 -110.02
N LEU A 17 30.90 -59.95 -110.61
CA LEU A 17 30.03 -60.86 -109.87
C LEU A 17 30.84 -61.89 -109.07
N LYS A 18 31.92 -62.45 -109.65
CA LYS A 18 32.82 -63.37 -108.95
C LYS A 18 33.60 -62.69 -107.82
N ASP A 19 34.17 -61.52 -108.07
CA ASP A 19 34.87 -60.74 -107.03
C ASP A 19 33.91 -60.34 -105.90
N ASN A 20 32.65 -59.98 -106.20
CA ASN A 20 31.61 -59.71 -105.18
C ASN A 20 31.26 -60.96 -104.36
N ALA A 21 31.07 -62.12 -105.00
CA ALA A 21 30.74 -63.36 -104.31
C ALA A 21 31.87 -63.81 -103.36
N GLN A 22 33.13 -63.72 -103.83
CA GLN A 22 34.30 -64.01 -102.99
C GLN A 22 34.44 -63.02 -101.84
N ASN A 23 34.24 -61.72 -102.08
CA ASN A 23 34.29 -60.71 -101.02
C ASN A 23 33.19 -60.93 -99.97
N LEU A 24 31.98 -61.33 -100.38
CA LEU A 24 30.91 -61.64 -99.44
C LEU A 24 31.27 -62.82 -98.54
N ASP A 25 31.85 -63.89 -99.12
CA ASP A 25 32.32 -65.06 -98.37
C ASP A 25 33.36 -64.67 -97.31
N TRP A 26 34.38 -63.87 -97.70
CA TRP A 26 35.36 -63.34 -96.76
C TRP A 26 34.76 -62.40 -95.71
N LEU A 27 33.82 -61.54 -96.08
CA LEU A 27 33.17 -60.62 -95.14
C LEU A 27 32.28 -61.35 -94.12
N ILE A 28 31.68 -62.49 -94.46
CA ILE A 28 30.83 -63.25 -93.53
C ILE A 28 31.61 -64.28 -92.70
N LEU A 29 32.49 -65.06 -93.34
CA LEU A 29 33.13 -66.23 -92.72
C LEU A 29 34.63 -66.04 -92.42
N GLY A 30 35.24 -64.97 -92.91
CA GLY A 30 36.67 -64.75 -92.74
C GLY A 30 37.06 -64.28 -91.32
N PRO A 31 38.25 -64.67 -90.81
CA PRO A 31 38.67 -64.37 -89.44
C PRO A 31 39.20 -62.93 -89.21
N ALA A 32 39.61 -62.20 -90.26
CA ALA A 32 40.06 -60.82 -90.13
C ALA A 32 38.90 -59.85 -89.87
N LEU A 33 39.18 -58.76 -89.15
CA LEU A 33 38.18 -57.75 -88.77
C LEU A 33 37.65 -56.92 -89.95
N SER A 34 38.38 -56.89 -91.07
CA SER A 34 37.95 -56.19 -92.28
C SER A 34 38.61 -56.78 -93.52
N TYR A 35 37.91 -56.69 -94.65
CA TYR A 35 38.43 -57.07 -95.97
C TYR A 35 38.18 -55.96 -97.00
N PRO A 36 39.07 -55.79 -98.00
CA PRO A 36 38.85 -54.83 -99.07
C PRO A 36 37.68 -55.27 -99.95
N ASP A 37 36.76 -54.35 -100.23
CA ASP A 37 35.71 -54.54 -101.21
C ASP A 37 36.29 -54.56 -102.64
N ARG A 38 35.42 -54.73 -103.64
CA ARG A 38 35.88 -54.82 -105.02
C ARG A 38 36.46 -53.54 -105.62
N ARG A 39 36.49 -52.45 -104.85
CA ARG A 39 37.12 -51.16 -105.19
C ARG A 39 38.33 -50.90 -104.30
N GLY A 40 38.73 -51.85 -103.45
CA GLY A 40 39.88 -51.75 -102.55
C GLY A 40 39.57 -51.08 -101.21
N VAL A 41 38.31 -50.79 -100.87
CA VAL A 41 37.96 -50.13 -99.60
C VAL A 41 37.69 -51.17 -98.52
N ASN A 42 38.40 -51.11 -97.39
CA ASN A 42 38.18 -52.04 -96.28
C ASN A 42 36.78 -51.87 -95.67
N ARG A 43 36.02 -52.96 -95.64
CA ARG A 43 34.72 -53.08 -94.96
C ARG A 43 34.87 -54.00 -93.77
N LEU A 44 34.19 -53.68 -92.67
CA LEU A 44 34.12 -54.58 -91.53
C LEU A 44 33.50 -55.91 -91.96
N SER A 45 34.15 -57.01 -91.59
CA SER A 45 33.56 -58.34 -91.66
C SER A 45 32.53 -58.52 -90.55
N TRP A 46 31.78 -59.62 -90.57
CA TRP A 46 30.91 -60.02 -89.47
C TRP A 46 31.70 -60.11 -88.15
N SER A 47 32.89 -60.70 -88.18
CA SER A 47 33.82 -60.74 -87.04
C SER A 47 34.22 -59.33 -86.56
N GLY A 48 34.48 -58.40 -87.48
CA GLY A 48 34.75 -56.99 -87.15
C GLY A 48 33.57 -56.27 -86.51
N ILE A 49 32.35 -56.55 -86.97
CA ILE A 49 31.11 -56.01 -86.42
C ILE A 49 30.88 -56.57 -85.00
N GLU A 50 31.03 -57.88 -84.79
CA GLU A 50 30.90 -58.52 -83.47
C GLU A 50 31.93 -58.00 -82.47
N ALA A 51 33.18 -57.82 -82.91
CA ALA A 51 34.26 -57.24 -82.10
C ALA A 51 33.94 -55.79 -81.71
N SER A 52 33.49 -54.96 -82.67
CA SER A 52 33.12 -53.56 -82.43
C SER A 52 31.91 -53.45 -81.50
N PHE A 53 30.92 -54.32 -81.67
CA PHE A 53 29.75 -54.37 -80.79
C PHE A 53 30.14 -54.79 -79.37
N SER A 54 30.98 -55.82 -79.24
CA SER A 54 31.47 -56.30 -77.94
C SER A 54 32.28 -55.23 -77.22
N ALA A 55 33.14 -54.50 -77.94
CA ALA A 55 33.88 -53.36 -77.41
C ALA A 55 32.94 -52.23 -76.94
N ALA A 56 31.93 -51.88 -77.74
CA ALA A 56 30.93 -50.88 -77.35
C ALA A 56 30.11 -51.31 -76.11
N GLN A 57 29.78 -52.60 -75.99
CA GLN A 57 29.11 -53.13 -74.79
C GLN A 57 30.02 -53.10 -73.56
N ALA A 58 31.30 -53.44 -73.72
CA ALA A 58 32.28 -53.34 -72.64
C ALA A 58 32.45 -51.87 -72.17
N GLN A 59 32.53 -50.93 -73.11
CA GLN A 59 32.63 -49.51 -72.80
C GLN A 59 31.39 -49.01 -72.05
N ARG A 60 30.17 -49.32 -72.53
CA ARG A 60 28.93 -48.93 -71.84
C ARG A 60 28.82 -49.48 -70.42
N ARG A 61 29.25 -50.74 -70.20
CA ARG A 61 29.31 -51.33 -68.86
C ARG A 61 30.29 -50.58 -67.95
N ALA A 62 31.51 -50.32 -68.44
CA ALA A 62 32.50 -49.56 -67.68
C ALA A 62 32.02 -48.14 -67.34
N GLU A 63 31.35 -47.45 -68.28
CA GLU A 63 30.76 -46.13 -68.04
C GLU A 63 29.63 -46.19 -67.00
N HIS A 64 28.78 -47.21 -67.07
CA HIS A 64 27.70 -47.44 -66.11
C HIS A 64 28.26 -47.69 -64.69
N ASP A 65 29.22 -48.60 -64.57
CA ASP A 65 29.81 -48.95 -63.27
C ASP A 65 30.53 -47.74 -62.66
N ALA A 66 31.27 -46.98 -63.48
CA ALA A 66 31.89 -45.74 -63.03
C ALA A 66 30.85 -44.68 -62.59
N ALA A 67 29.69 -44.60 -63.27
CA ALA A 67 28.60 -43.71 -62.86
C ALA A 67 27.91 -44.17 -61.59
N GLN A 68 27.84 -45.48 -61.34
CA GLN A 68 27.31 -46.04 -60.10
C GLN A 68 28.26 -45.71 -58.93
N SER A 69 29.56 -45.96 -59.06
CA SER A 69 30.55 -45.64 -58.03
C SER A 69 30.61 -44.14 -57.72
N ARG A 70 30.47 -43.26 -58.73
CA ARG A 70 30.37 -41.81 -58.50
C ARG A 70 29.16 -41.43 -57.64
N ARG A 71 27.99 -42.00 -57.95
CA ARG A 71 26.76 -41.72 -57.19
C ARG A 71 26.82 -42.25 -55.76
N GLU A 72 27.42 -43.42 -55.55
CA GLU A 72 27.64 -43.98 -54.22
C GLU A 72 28.57 -43.07 -53.39
N PHE A 73 29.69 -42.63 -53.97
CA PHE A 73 30.61 -41.71 -53.31
C PHE A 73 29.96 -40.35 -52.97
N GLU A 74 29.22 -39.77 -53.91
CA GLU A 74 28.48 -38.52 -53.70
C GLU A 74 27.41 -38.66 -52.60
N PHE A 75 26.72 -39.79 -52.56
CA PHE A 75 25.70 -40.08 -51.55
C PHE A 75 26.33 -40.19 -50.16
N GLU A 76 27.40 -40.97 -50.01
CA GLU A 76 28.11 -41.15 -48.75
C GLU A 76 28.70 -39.84 -48.23
N THR A 77 29.35 -39.08 -49.12
CA THR A 77 29.87 -37.74 -48.81
C THR A 77 28.75 -36.79 -48.38
N GLY A 78 27.60 -36.88 -49.06
CA GLY A 78 26.42 -36.09 -48.73
C GLY A 78 25.81 -36.42 -47.36
N GLN A 79 25.78 -37.69 -46.97
CA GLN A 79 25.33 -38.11 -45.64
C GLN A 79 26.26 -37.57 -44.56
N PHE A 80 27.57 -37.80 -44.72
CA PHE A 80 28.57 -37.34 -43.76
C PHE A 80 28.51 -35.82 -43.55
N ARG A 81 28.32 -35.04 -44.63
CA ARG A 81 28.17 -33.59 -44.55
C ARG A 81 26.94 -33.19 -43.75
N ARG A 82 25.77 -33.81 -44.00
CA ARG A 82 24.53 -33.49 -43.27
C ARG A 82 24.63 -33.85 -41.79
N ASP A 83 25.25 -34.96 -41.45
CA ASP A 83 25.44 -35.36 -40.05
C ASP A 83 26.33 -34.35 -39.31
N LYS A 84 27.45 -33.94 -39.93
CA LYS A 84 28.32 -32.90 -39.38
C LYS A 84 27.62 -31.55 -39.20
N GLU A 85 26.82 -31.14 -40.18
CA GLU A 85 26.04 -29.90 -40.13
C GLU A 85 24.96 -29.97 -39.04
N PHE A 86 24.31 -31.11 -38.87
CA PHE A 86 23.33 -31.33 -37.80
C PHE A 86 23.97 -31.25 -36.42
N ASP A 87 25.08 -31.96 -36.19
CA ASP A 87 25.80 -31.95 -34.92
C ASP A 87 26.29 -30.55 -34.55
N ALA A 88 26.85 -29.81 -35.51
CA ALA A 88 27.29 -28.43 -35.30
C ALA A 88 26.11 -27.51 -34.91
N ALA A 89 24.96 -27.66 -35.58
CA ALA A 89 23.77 -26.87 -35.28
C ALA A 89 23.15 -27.22 -33.91
N GLN A 90 23.22 -28.47 -33.46
CA GLN A 90 22.78 -28.84 -32.11
C GLN A 90 23.72 -28.24 -31.04
N LEU A 91 25.03 -28.31 -31.25
CA LEU A 91 26.02 -27.74 -30.35
C LEU A 91 25.84 -26.23 -30.19
N GLU A 92 25.59 -25.52 -31.30
CA GLU A 92 25.32 -24.07 -31.28
C GLU A 92 24.04 -23.75 -30.49
N ARG A 93 22.97 -24.53 -30.69
CA ARG A 93 21.70 -24.35 -29.94
C ARG A 93 21.91 -24.56 -28.44
N THR A 94 22.61 -25.62 -28.04
CA THR A 94 22.93 -25.87 -26.62
C THR A 94 23.78 -24.75 -26.05
N GLY A 95 24.83 -24.30 -26.74
CA GLY A 95 25.68 -23.20 -26.29
C GLY A 95 24.92 -21.88 -26.13
N ARG A 96 24.01 -21.56 -27.06
CA ARG A 96 23.13 -20.37 -26.94
C ARG A 96 22.14 -20.49 -25.78
N PHE A 97 21.63 -21.69 -25.53
CA PHE A 97 20.73 -21.94 -24.40
C PHE A 97 21.47 -21.82 -23.06
N ASP A 98 22.67 -22.37 -22.94
CA ASP A 98 23.49 -22.26 -21.73
C ASP A 98 23.88 -20.81 -21.44
N LEU A 99 24.24 -20.03 -22.47
CA LEU A 99 24.49 -18.58 -22.35
C LEU A 99 23.24 -17.82 -21.90
N PHE A 100 22.07 -18.18 -22.43
CA PHE A 100 20.80 -17.58 -21.99
C PHE A 100 20.53 -17.89 -20.52
N ILE A 101 20.67 -19.14 -20.08
CA ILE A 101 20.48 -19.53 -18.68
C ILE A 101 21.49 -18.78 -17.78
N ALA A 102 22.77 -18.77 -18.15
CA ALA A 102 23.82 -18.07 -17.40
C ALA A 102 23.55 -16.56 -17.27
N SER A 103 23.08 -15.91 -18.35
CA SER A 103 22.74 -14.48 -18.34
C SER A 103 21.40 -14.14 -17.67
N SER A 104 20.53 -15.14 -17.48
CA SER A 104 19.18 -14.94 -16.93
C SER A 104 19.10 -15.04 -15.40
N GLY A 105 20.08 -15.71 -14.77
CA GLY A 105 20.19 -15.79 -13.31
C GLY A 105 21.01 -14.63 -12.73
N TYR A 106 20.63 -14.14 -11.55
CA TYR A 106 21.46 -13.19 -10.81
C TYR A 106 22.64 -13.91 -10.15
N ASP A 107 23.85 -13.42 -10.35
CA ASP A 107 25.09 -13.95 -9.77
C ASP A 107 25.58 -13.02 -8.65
N VAL A 108 25.66 -13.50 -7.41
CA VAL A 108 26.09 -12.68 -6.27
C VAL A 108 27.60 -12.77 -6.14
N ILE A 109 28.29 -11.73 -6.61
CA ILE A 109 29.75 -11.73 -6.81
C ILE A 109 30.56 -11.27 -5.58
N GLY A 110 29.90 -10.93 -4.48
CA GLY A 110 30.54 -10.66 -3.19
C GLY A 110 29.97 -9.46 -2.45
N ASP A 111 30.55 -9.19 -1.27
CA ASP A 111 30.16 -8.08 -0.41
C ASP A 111 30.87 -6.79 -0.82
N TYR A 112 30.14 -5.67 -0.81
CA TYR A 112 30.70 -4.33 -0.90
C TYR A 112 31.44 -4.00 0.40
N ALA A 113 32.74 -4.29 0.41
CA ALA A 113 33.66 -4.01 1.51
C ALA A 113 35.02 -3.53 0.96
N SER A 114 36.04 -3.44 1.81
CA SER A 114 37.35 -2.82 1.52
C SER A 114 38.13 -3.42 0.34
N GLN A 115 37.66 -4.49 -0.29
CA GLN A 115 38.23 -5.08 -1.49
C GLN A 115 37.34 -4.77 -2.70
N PRO A 116 37.93 -4.38 -3.85
CA PRO A 116 37.15 -4.08 -5.05
C PRO A 116 36.36 -5.29 -5.56
N VAL A 117 35.06 -5.09 -5.78
CA VAL A 117 34.17 -6.02 -6.45
C VAL A 117 34.13 -5.64 -7.93
N THR A 118 34.32 -6.61 -8.83
CA THR A 118 34.36 -6.36 -10.28
C THR A 118 33.11 -6.91 -10.95
N PHE A 119 32.27 -6.03 -11.48
CA PHE A 119 31.16 -6.38 -12.34
C PHE A 119 31.67 -6.54 -13.78
N THR A 120 31.63 -7.77 -14.30
CA THR A 120 31.89 -8.09 -15.70
C THR A 120 30.61 -8.19 -16.51
N GLU A 121 29.50 -8.56 -15.87
CA GLU A 121 28.21 -8.81 -16.51
C GLU A 121 27.05 -8.08 -15.81
N ARG A 122 25.92 -7.93 -16.52
CA ARG A 122 24.75 -7.13 -16.06
C ARG A 122 23.88 -7.83 -15.03
N ASN A 123 23.94 -9.15 -14.98
CA ASN A 123 23.21 -10.01 -14.06
C ASN A 123 23.98 -10.22 -12.74
N GLN A 124 25.17 -9.63 -12.59
CA GLN A 124 25.91 -9.71 -11.34
C GLN A 124 25.38 -8.71 -10.31
N LEU A 125 25.32 -9.16 -9.05
CA LEU A 125 24.88 -8.42 -7.88
C LEU A 125 25.98 -8.40 -6.83
N MET A 126 26.11 -7.30 -6.09
CA MET A 126 26.91 -7.27 -4.86
C MET A 126 26.00 -7.11 -3.66
N LEU A 127 26.42 -7.63 -2.50
CA LEU A 127 25.72 -7.44 -1.24
C LEU A 127 26.32 -6.24 -0.51
N LYS A 128 25.51 -5.28 -0.08
CA LYS A 128 25.95 -4.17 0.77
C LYS A 128 24.98 -4.02 1.93
N ASP A 129 25.48 -4.10 3.16
CA ASP A 129 24.70 -3.97 4.40
C ASP A 129 23.43 -4.85 4.42
N GLY A 130 23.50 -6.05 3.82
CA GLY A 130 22.38 -7.00 3.71
C GLY A 130 21.44 -6.78 2.52
N GLU A 131 21.68 -5.78 1.68
CA GLU A 131 20.89 -5.49 0.48
C GLU A 131 21.67 -5.83 -0.81
N LEU A 132 20.98 -6.37 -1.81
CA LEU A 132 21.58 -6.68 -3.11
C LEU A 132 21.52 -5.47 -4.03
N TRP A 133 22.66 -5.13 -4.65
CA TRP A 133 22.80 -3.99 -5.55
C TRP A 133 23.31 -4.42 -6.92
N LYS A 134 22.78 -3.80 -7.98
CA LYS A 134 23.19 -4.01 -9.38
C LYS A 134 23.67 -2.71 -10.04
N PRO A 135 24.63 -2.77 -10.98
CA PRO A 135 25.03 -1.59 -11.74
C PRO A 135 23.87 -1.09 -12.60
N LYS A 136 23.65 0.23 -12.61
CA LYS A 136 22.66 0.86 -13.51
C LYS A 136 23.06 0.65 -14.97
N ALA A 137 22.08 0.72 -15.87
CA ALA A 137 22.30 0.60 -17.31
C ALA A 137 23.32 1.64 -17.86
N SER A 138 23.44 2.79 -17.20
CA SER A 138 24.37 3.87 -17.55
C SER A 138 25.84 3.58 -17.19
N VAL A 139 26.13 2.56 -16.37
CA VAL A 139 27.50 2.22 -15.95
C VAL A 139 28.13 1.31 -16.99
N ALA A 140 29.27 1.68 -17.58
CA ALA A 140 29.99 0.79 -18.50
C ALA A 140 30.61 -0.40 -17.74
N LEU A 141 30.54 -1.61 -18.33
CA LEU A 141 31.21 -2.81 -17.80
C LEU A 141 32.45 -3.15 -18.65
N PRO A 142 33.53 -3.68 -18.07
CA PRO A 142 33.66 -4.08 -16.66
C PRO A 142 33.78 -2.86 -15.71
N TYR A 143 33.13 -2.95 -14.55
CA TYR A 143 33.16 -1.90 -13.52
C TYR A 143 33.77 -2.45 -12.23
N VAL A 144 34.75 -1.75 -11.68
CA VAL A 144 35.43 -2.12 -10.43
C VAL A 144 35.02 -1.13 -9.35
N THR A 145 34.48 -1.61 -8.23
CA THR A 145 34.10 -0.73 -7.11
C THR A 145 35.33 -0.05 -6.51
N ASN A 146 35.19 1.23 -6.18
CA ASN A 146 36.27 2.03 -5.60
C ASN A 146 36.29 1.98 -4.06
N GLY A 147 35.30 1.33 -3.44
CA GLY A 147 35.19 1.17 -1.98
C GLY A 147 34.59 2.37 -1.25
N VAL A 148 34.23 3.46 -1.94
CA VAL A 148 33.70 4.70 -1.36
C VAL A 148 32.22 4.89 -1.72
N TRP A 149 31.32 4.35 -0.89
CA TRP A 149 29.89 4.28 -1.22
C TRP A 149 29.23 5.64 -1.45
N ALA A 150 29.59 6.66 -0.67
CA ALA A 150 28.99 7.99 -0.78
C ALA A 150 29.12 8.58 -2.19
N THR A 151 30.22 8.29 -2.90
CA THR A 151 30.45 8.73 -4.28
C THR A 151 29.96 7.75 -5.32
N GLU A 152 29.85 6.46 -4.96
CA GLU A 152 29.61 5.38 -5.92
C GLU A 152 28.15 4.90 -5.96
N SER A 153 27.36 5.16 -4.91
CA SER A 153 25.96 4.74 -4.78
C SER A 153 25.08 5.19 -5.95
N VAL A 154 25.40 6.32 -6.59
CA VAL A 154 24.69 6.82 -7.78
C VAL A 154 24.78 5.88 -8.98
N ASN A 155 25.81 5.04 -9.04
CA ASN A 155 26.04 4.07 -10.14
C ASN A 155 25.24 2.78 -9.95
N PHE A 156 24.71 2.53 -8.75
CA PHE A 156 24.04 1.28 -8.41
C PHE A 156 22.55 1.49 -8.13
N ALA A 157 21.76 0.47 -8.41
CA ALA A 157 20.35 0.39 -8.06
C ALA A 157 20.13 -0.84 -7.19
N SER A 158 19.26 -0.74 -6.20
CA SER A 158 18.85 -1.91 -5.42
C SER A 158 18.20 -2.95 -6.34
N ALA A 159 18.62 -4.19 -6.18
CA ALA A 159 18.08 -5.37 -6.82
C ALA A 159 17.34 -6.28 -5.82
N GLY A 160 17.42 -5.95 -4.53
CA GLY A 160 16.76 -6.71 -3.46
C GLY A 160 15.33 -6.22 -3.23
N ASP A 161 14.39 -7.15 -3.14
CA ASP A 161 13.02 -6.91 -2.69
C ASP A 161 12.93 -6.84 -1.14
N ALA A 162 13.94 -7.37 -0.43
CA ALA A 162 13.97 -7.43 1.02
C ALA A 162 13.97 -6.05 1.70
N ALA A 163 14.80 -5.11 1.23
CA ALA A 163 14.84 -3.75 1.75
C ALA A 163 13.53 -3.01 1.47
N LEU A 164 12.99 -3.11 0.25
CA LEU A 164 11.70 -2.51 -0.09
C LEU A 164 10.55 -3.09 0.77
N ARG A 165 10.53 -4.41 1.02
CA ARG A 165 9.55 -5.03 1.92
C ARG A 165 9.71 -4.53 3.35
N GLN A 166 10.94 -4.36 3.82
CA GLN A 166 11.22 -3.84 5.15
C GLN A 166 10.78 -2.37 5.28
N ASP A 167 11.08 -1.55 4.28
CA ASP A 167 10.67 -0.14 4.23
C ASP A 167 9.14 0.01 4.14
N LEU A 168 8.47 -0.84 3.37
CA LEU A 168 7.01 -0.86 3.27
C LEU A 168 6.32 -1.36 4.53
N ALA A 169 6.93 -2.32 5.24
CA ALA A 169 6.40 -2.85 6.50
C ALA A 169 6.72 -1.97 7.71
N GLY A 170 7.74 -1.13 7.61
CA GLY A 170 8.19 -0.25 8.68
C GLY A 170 7.34 1.01 8.86
N ASP A 171 7.64 1.73 9.93
CA ASP A 171 7.03 3.02 10.23
C ASP A 171 7.34 4.02 9.10
N GLY A 172 6.30 4.52 8.44
CA GLY A 172 6.45 5.40 7.28
C GLY A 172 6.39 4.70 5.92
N GLY A 173 6.23 3.37 5.86
CA GLY A 173 6.03 2.66 4.59
C GLY A 173 4.82 3.16 3.80
N SER A 174 3.77 3.64 4.49
CA SER A 174 2.61 4.28 3.85
C SER A 174 2.92 5.65 3.22
N ALA A 175 4.03 6.31 3.57
CA ALA A 175 4.50 7.52 2.89
C ALA A 175 5.17 7.21 1.53
N LEU A 176 5.64 5.97 1.33
CA LEU A 176 6.22 5.53 0.06
C LEU A 176 5.16 5.27 -1.02
N GLN A 177 3.89 5.18 -0.61
CA GLN A 177 2.77 4.90 -1.50
C GLN A 177 2.10 6.20 -1.96
N GLY A 178 2.19 6.45 -3.26
CA GLY A 178 1.43 7.49 -3.93
C GLY A 178 -0.06 7.25 -3.89
N PHE A 179 -0.84 8.29 -3.58
CA PHE A 179 -2.29 8.21 -3.54
C PHE A 179 -2.94 9.29 -4.41
N ARG A 180 -3.65 8.84 -5.44
CA ARG A 180 -4.57 9.64 -6.26
C ARG A 180 -5.69 8.75 -6.79
N ASP A 181 -6.87 8.89 -6.21
CA ASP A 181 -8.06 8.09 -6.55
C ASP A 181 -8.74 8.52 -7.86
N ILE A 182 -8.68 9.82 -8.21
CA ILE A 182 -9.35 10.38 -9.38
C ILE A 182 -8.39 11.31 -10.15
N PRO A 183 -8.36 11.26 -11.50
CA PRO A 183 -7.62 12.22 -12.31
C PRO A 183 -7.98 13.68 -11.96
N GLY A 184 -6.96 14.54 -11.77
CA GLY A 184 -7.12 15.95 -11.42
C GLY A 184 -6.97 16.29 -9.94
N LYS A 185 -7.03 15.31 -9.01
CA LYS A 185 -6.62 15.55 -7.62
C LYS A 185 -5.10 15.70 -7.51
N ILE A 186 -4.68 16.56 -6.58
CA ILE A 186 -3.27 16.73 -6.21
C ILE A 186 -2.74 15.41 -5.68
N TYR A 187 -1.55 15.02 -6.15
CA TYR A 187 -0.85 13.83 -5.68
C TYR A 187 -0.38 14.06 -4.24
N GLN A 188 -0.66 13.09 -3.37
CA GLN A 188 -0.19 13.06 -1.99
C GLN A 188 0.15 11.61 -1.64
N THR A 189 0.74 11.36 -0.47
CA THR A 189 1.01 10.01 0.02
C THR A 189 -0.22 9.39 0.68
N ALA A 190 -0.27 8.06 0.77
CA ALA A 190 -1.33 7.36 1.50
C ALA A 190 -1.34 7.76 2.99
N GLN A 191 -0.16 7.97 3.58
CA GLN A 191 -0.01 8.45 4.96
C GLN A 191 -0.66 9.82 5.18
N GLU A 192 -0.35 10.80 4.33
CA GLU A 192 -0.96 12.14 4.43
C GLU A 192 -2.47 12.06 4.26
N LYS A 193 -2.96 11.20 3.35
CA LYS A 193 -4.39 11.07 3.14
C LYS A 193 -5.11 10.46 4.35
N MET A 194 -4.58 9.38 4.92
CA MET A 194 -5.18 8.71 6.07
C MET A 194 -5.06 9.54 7.36
N GLY A 195 -3.99 10.32 7.52
CA GLY A 195 -3.79 11.19 8.68
C GLY A 195 -4.69 12.44 8.73
N GLN A 196 -5.43 12.76 7.67
CA GLN A 196 -6.35 13.90 7.64
C GLN A 196 -7.52 13.78 8.63
N ILE A 197 -7.89 12.56 9.00
CA ILE A 197 -8.96 12.27 9.95
C ILE A 197 -8.39 11.30 10.98
N ILE A 198 -8.43 11.69 12.25
CA ILE A 198 -7.93 10.86 13.33
C ILE A 198 -9.07 10.00 13.87
N ASN A 199 -8.81 8.71 14.09
CA ASN A 199 -9.71 7.82 14.79
C ASN A 199 -9.18 7.55 16.21
N VAL A 200 -10.07 7.56 17.20
CA VAL A 200 -9.67 7.25 18.58
C VAL A 200 -9.03 5.85 18.71
N LEU A 201 -9.45 4.88 17.89
CA LEU A 201 -8.92 3.51 17.91
C LEU A 201 -7.44 3.43 17.51
N ASP A 202 -6.93 4.40 16.75
CA ASP A 202 -5.54 4.44 16.30
C ASP A 202 -4.56 4.59 17.48
N PHE A 203 -5.06 5.06 18.63
CA PHE A 203 -4.28 5.34 19.84
C PHE A 203 -4.52 4.33 20.97
N LEU A 204 -5.27 3.25 20.69
CA LEU A 204 -5.58 2.21 21.68
C LEU A 204 -4.83 0.92 21.39
N THR A 205 -4.44 0.21 22.44
CA THR A 205 -3.92 -1.16 22.36
C THR A 205 -5.00 -2.13 21.89
N GLU A 206 -4.60 -3.30 21.39
CA GLU A 206 -5.55 -4.34 20.97
C GLU A 206 -6.53 -4.76 22.09
N ALA A 207 -6.02 -4.92 23.31
CA ALA A 207 -6.85 -5.26 24.47
C ALA A 207 -7.89 -4.16 24.79
N GLN A 208 -7.50 -2.89 24.72
CA GLN A 208 -8.42 -1.76 24.91
C GLN A 208 -9.47 -1.70 23.80
N ARG A 209 -9.08 -1.88 22.54
CA ARG A 209 -10.00 -1.89 21.39
C ARG A 209 -11.03 -3.00 21.54
N GLU A 210 -10.60 -4.19 21.93
CA GLU A 210 -11.49 -5.33 22.13
C GLU A 210 -12.43 -5.13 23.32
N ASN A 211 -11.92 -4.61 24.45
CA ASN A 211 -12.75 -4.26 25.61
C ASN A 211 -13.83 -3.22 25.26
N ALA A 212 -13.47 -2.22 24.45
CA ALA A 212 -14.40 -1.19 23.99
C ALA A 212 -15.43 -1.74 22.99
N ARG A 213 -15.01 -2.63 22.07
CA ARG A 213 -15.89 -3.29 21.10
C ARG A 213 -16.89 -4.23 21.75
N LEU A 214 -16.45 -4.98 22.77
CA LEU A 214 -17.31 -5.84 23.59
C LEU A 214 -18.16 -5.06 24.60
N ARG A 215 -18.05 -3.73 24.61
CA ARG A 215 -18.81 -2.82 25.46
C ARG A 215 -18.65 -3.07 26.95
N LEU A 216 -17.46 -3.48 27.38
CA LEU A 216 -17.17 -3.75 28.79
C LEU A 216 -16.84 -2.46 29.55
N GLY A 217 -16.06 -1.56 28.93
CA GLY A 217 -15.72 -0.26 29.50
C GLY A 217 -14.89 -0.34 30.79
N THR A 218 -14.20 -1.46 31.01
CA THR A 218 -13.44 -1.73 32.25
C THR A 218 -11.95 -1.42 32.12
N LEU A 219 -11.41 -1.39 30.90
CA LEU A 219 -10.01 -1.00 30.67
C LEU A 219 -9.91 0.51 30.44
N ASP A 220 -8.93 1.13 31.08
CA ASP A 220 -8.68 2.55 30.93
C ASP A 220 -8.06 2.85 29.56
N CYS A 221 -8.85 3.50 28.71
CA CYS A 221 -8.46 4.01 27.40
C CYS A 221 -8.06 5.50 27.48
N GLY A 222 -8.19 6.13 28.65
CA GLY A 222 -8.01 7.56 28.87
C GLY A 222 -6.72 8.15 28.30
N PRO A 223 -5.54 7.57 28.57
CA PRO A 223 -4.28 8.07 28.00
C PRO A 223 -4.26 8.04 26.47
N GLY A 224 -4.75 6.96 25.85
CA GLY A 224 -4.85 6.85 24.39
C GLY A 224 -5.86 7.82 23.79
N ILE A 225 -7.01 8.01 24.45
CA ILE A 225 -8.00 9.01 24.06
C ILE A 225 -7.40 10.42 24.14
N GLN A 226 -6.68 10.74 25.21
CA GLN A 226 -6.04 12.05 25.36
C GLN A 226 -4.97 12.27 24.28
N ALA A 227 -4.21 11.23 23.91
CA ALA A 227 -3.29 11.27 22.79
C ALA A 227 -4.00 11.52 21.45
N ALA A 228 -5.15 10.88 21.21
CA ALA A 228 -5.98 11.11 20.02
C ALA A 228 -6.54 12.54 19.96
N ILE A 229 -7.02 13.08 21.08
CA ILE A 229 -7.46 14.48 21.21
C ILE A 229 -6.32 15.43 20.83
N ASN A 230 -5.12 15.18 21.35
CA ASN A 230 -3.94 15.99 21.05
C ASN A 230 -3.52 15.88 19.58
N ALA A 231 -3.51 14.68 19.01
CA ALA A 231 -3.11 14.43 17.62
C ALA A 231 -4.07 15.08 16.61
N ALA A 232 -5.38 15.05 16.86
CA ALA A 232 -6.34 15.69 15.98
C ALA A 232 -6.28 17.23 16.03
N GLY A 233 -5.75 17.84 17.10
CA GLY A 233 -5.65 19.29 17.24
C GLY A 233 -6.99 20.00 16.95
N ASN A 234 -6.99 21.05 16.13
CA ASN A 234 -8.20 21.76 15.69
C ASN A 234 -9.01 21.03 14.60
N GLY A 235 -8.63 19.80 14.24
CA GLY A 235 -9.28 18.99 13.22
C GLY A 235 -10.51 18.23 13.71
N GLN A 236 -10.83 17.12 13.03
CA GLN A 236 -11.92 16.22 13.42
C GLN A 236 -11.35 14.98 14.11
N LEU A 237 -11.90 14.65 15.28
CA LEU A 237 -11.69 13.36 15.95
C LEU A 237 -12.91 12.47 15.73
N THR A 238 -12.69 11.27 15.18
CA THR A 238 -13.76 10.31 14.88
C THR A 238 -13.85 9.23 15.95
N TRP A 239 -15.09 8.88 16.28
CA TRP A 239 -15.41 7.86 17.26
C TRP A 239 -16.35 6.83 16.63
N PRO A 240 -15.94 5.56 16.52
CA PRO A 240 -16.75 4.54 15.88
C PRO A 240 -18.00 4.22 16.69
N GLY A 241 -19.13 4.02 16.00
CA GLY A 241 -20.34 3.50 16.61
C GLY A 241 -20.18 2.05 17.08
N GLY A 242 -20.89 1.69 18.14
CA GLY A 242 -20.85 0.38 18.77
C GLY A 242 -19.89 0.25 19.95
N TYR A 243 -19.01 1.24 20.17
CA TYR A 243 -17.93 1.17 21.17
C TYR A 243 -18.26 1.87 22.49
N LEU A 244 -17.74 1.31 23.59
CA LEU A 244 -17.78 1.86 24.94
C LEU A 244 -16.35 2.04 25.49
N PHE A 245 -15.87 3.27 25.54
CA PHE A 245 -14.52 3.59 25.95
C PHE A 245 -14.46 3.88 27.46
N GLY A 246 -13.77 3.01 28.21
CA GLY A 246 -13.49 3.25 29.63
C GLY A 246 -12.45 4.36 29.80
N THR A 247 -12.66 5.29 30.73
CA THR A 247 -11.63 6.25 31.13
C THR A 247 -11.53 6.39 32.64
N GLY A 248 -10.31 6.28 33.15
CA GLY A 248 -9.98 6.47 34.56
C GLY A 248 -9.52 7.89 34.89
N GLN A 249 -9.43 8.78 33.89
CA GLN A 249 -8.87 10.13 34.02
C GLN A 249 -9.79 11.19 33.40
N GLU A 250 -9.52 12.46 33.74
CA GLU A 250 -10.13 13.60 33.04
C GLU A 250 -9.63 13.66 31.59
N LEU A 251 -10.55 13.81 30.64
CA LEU A 251 -10.25 14.07 29.23
C LEU A 251 -10.31 15.58 28.99
N ILE A 252 -9.19 16.18 28.61
CA ILE A 252 -9.08 17.64 28.47
C ILE A 252 -8.99 18.00 26.99
N VAL A 253 -9.96 18.81 26.54
CA VAL A 253 -9.99 19.33 25.16
C VAL A 253 -9.42 20.74 25.11
N ARG A 254 -8.27 20.87 24.44
CA ARG A 254 -7.51 22.13 24.32
C ARG A 254 -7.54 22.75 22.92
N TYR A 255 -8.44 22.27 22.07
CA TYR A 255 -8.49 22.67 20.66
C TYR A 255 -9.93 22.96 20.23
N ALA A 256 -10.09 23.74 19.15
CA ALA A 256 -11.38 23.99 18.50
C ALA A 256 -11.80 22.76 17.67
N GLN A 257 -11.88 21.61 18.33
CA GLN A 257 -12.00 20.30 17.71
C GLN A 257 -13.46 19.96 17.44
N LYS A 258 -13.71 19.23 16.34
CA LYS A 258 -15.00 18.60 16.07
C LYS A 258 -14.93 17.11 16.42
N TRP A 259 -15.83 16.64 17.26
CA TRP A 259 -16.03 15.21 17.50
C TRP A 259 -17.18 14.71 16.63
N ALA A 260 -16.91 13.62 15.92
CA ALA A 260 -17.90 12.92 15.09
C ALA A 260 -18.02 11.49 15.60
N GLY A 261 -19.00 11.26 16.48
CA GLY A 261 -19.29 9.93 17.01
C GLY A 261 -20.30 9.13 16.21
N GLY A 262 -20.51 7.88 16.65
CA GLY A 262 -21.44 6.94 16.00
C GLY A 262 -22.92 7.11 16.37
N GLY A 263 -23.27 8.11 17.19
CA GLY A 263 -24.63 8.47 17.60
C GLY A 263 -24.89 8.24 19.09
N LYS A 264 -25.83 8.99 19.67
CA LYS A 264 -26.26 8.76 21.07
C LYS A 264 -27.02 7.46 21.28
N GLY A 265 -27.53 6.83 20.21
CA GLY A 265 -28.31 5.59 20.28
C GLY A 265 -29.69 5.77 20.91
N LYS A 266 -30.28 4.67 21.39
CA LYS A 266 -31.60 4.66 22.04
C LYS A 266 -31.42 4.75 23.55
N LEU A 267 -32.05 5.74 24.17
CA LEU A 267 -32.10 5.93 25.61
C LEU A 267 -33.56 6.18 26.01
N LEU A 268 -34.15 5.25 26.77
CA LEU A 268 -35.56 5.24 27.14
C LEU A 268 -35.80 5.58 28.60
N THR A 269 -34.94 5.10 29.52
CA THR A 269 -35.25 5.11 30.95
C THR A 269 -34.02 5.36 31.83
N PRO A 270 -34.19 5.93 33.02
CA PRO A 270 -33.13 5.98 34.02
C PRO A 270 -32.86 4.56 34.57
N PHE A 271 -31.62 4.10 34.48
CA PHE A 271 -31.13 2.79 34.97
C PHE A 271 -31.51 1.50 34.21
N GLY A 272 -32.24 1.56 33.09
CA GLY A 272 -32.57 0.35 32.30
C GLY A 272 -31.37 -0.24 31.54
N GLU A 273 -31.26 -1.56 31.46
CA GLU A 273 -30.21 -2.29 30.70
C GLU A 273 -30.34 -2.11 29.19
N GLU A 274 -31.54 -1.76 28.72
CA GLU A 274 -31.87 -1.47 27.32
C GLU A 274 -31.36 -0.11 26.82
N ASN A 275 -30.74 0.70 27.70
CA ASN A 275 -30.13 1.98 27.37
C ASN A 275 -28.71 1.78 26.83
N VAL A 276 -28.60 1.56 25.53
CA VAL A 276 -27.33 1.30 24.87
C VAL A 276 -27.00 2.47 23.95
N ALA A 277 -26.24 3.44 24.48
CA ALA A 277 -25.72 4.50 23.64
C ALA A 277 -24.78 3.92 22.57
N ASN A 278 -24.89 4.36 21.32
CA ASN A 278 -24.15 3.71 20.24
C ASN A 278 -22.64 3.93 20.41
N CYS A 279 -22.21 5.18 20.61
CA CYS A 279 -20.84 5.54 20.93
C CYS A 279 -20.77 6.22 22.29
N GLN A 280 -19.89 5.76 23.18
CA GLN A 280 -19.91 6.20 24.57
C GLN A 280 -18.52 6.20 25.24
N ILE A 281 -18.28 7.20 26.09
CA ILE A 281 -17.22 7.24 27.10
C ILE A 281 -17.85 6.90 28.45
N ILE A 282 -17.23 6.03 29.23
CA ILE A 282 -17.67 5.66 30.58
C ILE A 282 -16.52 5.75 31.56
N SER A 283 -16.77 6.22 32.78
CA SER A 283 -15.74 6.19 33.82
C SER A 283 -15.41 4.75 34.21
N CYS A 284 -14.13 4.36 34.21
CA CYS A 284 -13.65 3.09 34.73
C CYS A 284 -12.83 3.23 36.02
N GLY A 285 -12.76 4.45 36.56
CA GLY A 285 -12.16 4.78 37.87
C GLY A 285 -12.79 6.03 38.48
N ASP A 286 -12.42 6.31 39.73
CA ASP A 286 -12.92 7.45 40.50
C ASP A 286 -12.18 8.75 40.15
N GLY A 287 -12.94 9.83 39.97
CA GLY A 287 -12.41 11.16 39.66
C GLY A 287 -11.78 11.89 40.84
N THR A 288 -11.65 11.28 42.02
CA THR A 288 -11.03 11.87 43.22
C THR A 288 -9.60 12.36 42.96
N ALA A 289 -8.83 11.61 42.15
CA ALA A 289 -7.47 12.00 41.76
C ALA A 289 -7.45 13.14 40.72
N TYR A 290 -8.60 13.48 40.13
CA TYR A 290 -8.76 14.42 39.02
C TYR A 290 -9.69 15.57 39.40
N LYS A 291 -9.65 16.03 40.66
CA LYS A 291 -10.24 17.30 41.08
C LYS A 291 -9.35 18.45 40.57
N THR A 292 -9.38 18.66 39.26
CA THR A 292 -8.48 19.52 38.48
C THR A 292 -9.25 20.64 37.77
N VAL A 293 -10.55 20.52 37.63
CA VAL A 293 -11.37 21.57 37.01
C VAL A 293 -11.51 22.74 37.99
N LYS A 294 -11.07 23.91 37.55
CA LYS A 294 -11.22 25.17 38.30
C LYS A 294 -12.42 25.96 37.78
N THR A 295 -13.23 26.46 38.70
CA THR A 295 -14.33 27.40 38.44
C THR A 295 -14.07 28.73 39.18
N ARG A 296 -14.84 29.78 38.86
CA ARG A 296 -14.87 31.05 39.59
C ARG A 296 -16.29 31.46 39.97
N GLN A 297 -17.06 30.50 40.47
CA GLN A 297 -18.39 30.72 40.97
C GLN A 297 -18.37 31.64 42.19
N LEU A 298 -17.47 31.50 43.17
CA LEU A 298 -17.54 32.41 44.32
C LEU A 298 -17.20 33.85 43.92
N TYR A 299 -17.88 34.82 44.54
CA TYR A 299 -17.57 36.23 44.34
C TYR A 299 -16.11 36.52 44.68
N ARG A 300 -15.43 37.28 43.82
CA ARG A 300 -14.07 37.78 44.04
C ARG A 300 -14.00 39.27 43.73
N GLY A 301 -13.69 40.06 44.75
CA GLY A 301 -13.33 41.47 44.62
C GLY A 301 -11.83 41.71 44.43
N SER A 302 -10.98 40.71 44.70
CA SER A 302 -9.52 40.80 44.55
C SER A 302 -8.87 39.47 44.17
N ALA A 303 -7.60 39.51 43.75
CA ALA A 303 -6.82 38.31 43.48
C ALA A 303 -6.51 37.48 44.75
N ALA A 304 -6.62 38.08 45.94
CA ALA A 304 -6.39 37.42 47.22
C ALA A 304 -7.61 36.64 47.73
N ASP A 305 -8.78 36.85 47.13
CA ASP A 305 -9.99 36.12 47.55
C ASP A 305 -9.86 34.62 47.20
N PRO A 306 -10.35 33.72 48.07
CA PRO A 306 -10.26 32.27 47.86
C PRO A 306 -10.75 31.84 46.48
N GLN A 307 -10.11 30.81 45.93
CA GLN A 307 -10.61 30.12 44.74
C GLN A 307 -11.67 29.10 45.15
N ASP A 308 -12.55 28.76 44.20
CA ASP A 308 -13.45 27.63 44.38
C ASP A 308 -12.65 26.34 44.63
N ALA A 309 -13.24 25.43 45.39
CA ALA A 309 -12.69 24.08 45.50
C ALA A 309 -12.72 23.43 44.10
N PRO A 310 -11.61 22.79 43.67
CA PRO A 310 -11.58 22.18 42.36
C PRO A 310 -12.52 20.97 42.30
N ILE A 311 -13.10 20.75 41.13
CA ILE A 311 -14.04 19.65 40.86
C ILE A 311 -13.45 18.69 39.83
N SER A 312 -14.07 17.51 39.66
CA SER A 312 -13.68 16.54 38.64
C SER A 312 -14.68 16.50 37.48
N ALA A 313 -14.17 16.40 36.25
CA ALA A 313 -14.99 16.20 35.06
C ALA A 313 -14.47 15.03 34.23
N ILE A 314 -15.37 14.18 33.71
CA ILE A 314 -14.95 13.14 32.75
C ILE A 314 -14.45 13.80 31.47
N LEU A 315 -15.19 14.78 30.95
CA LEU A 315 -14.82 15.59 29.80
C LEU A 315 -14.76 17.06 30.18
N SER A 316 -13.59 17.67 29.96
CA SER A 316 -13.27 19.04 30.32
C SER A 316 -12.95 19.85 29.07
N VAL A 317 -13.92 20.65 28.64
CA VAL A 317 -13.80 21.48 27.44
C VAL A 317 -13.16 22.81 27.82
N GLN A 318 -11.90 22.94 27.42
CA GLN A 318 -11.02 24.06 27.78
C GLN A 318 -10.60 24.92 26.56
N HIS A 319 -11.29 24.77 25.44
CA HIS A 319 -11.10 25.59 24.25
C HIS A 319 -12.44 26.02 23.64
N GLN A 320 -12.42 27.16 22.95
CA GLN A 320 -13.57 27.74 22.27
C GLN A 320 -13.85 27.02 20.95
N GLY A 321 -15.10 27.05 20.48
CA GLY A 321 -15.49 26.45 19.21
C GLY A 321 -15.50 24.92 19.20
N PHE A 322 -15.41 24.27 20.35
CA PHE A 322 -15.55 22.82 20.47
C PHE A 322 -16.94 22.37 20.02
N ASP A 323 -16.99 21.32 19.20
CA ASP A 323 -18.24 20.78 18.64
C ASP A 323 -18.32 19.28 18.91
N MET A 324 -19.05 18.91 19.96
CA MET A 324 -19.31 17.53 20.35
C MET A 324 -20.60 17.05 19.71
N GLY A 325 -20.48 16.06 18.82
CA GLY A 325 -21.62 15.39 18.17
C GLY A 325 -21.58 13.88 18.34
N ASP A 326 -22.75 13.28 18.56
CA ASP A 326 -23.00 11.87 18.30
C ASP A 326 -22.19 10.92 19.22
N ILE A 327 -21.86 11.38 20.44
CA ILE A 327 -21.12 10.61 21.45
C ILE A 327 -21.65 10.92 22.84
N SER A 328 -21.76 9.89 23.67
CA SER A 328 -22.33 9.98 25.03
C SER A 328 -21.25 9.83 26.11
N VAL A 329 -21.49 10.43 27.29
CA VAL A 329 -20.62 10.34 28.46
C VAL A 329 -21.41 9.73 29.62
N LYS A 330 -20.83 8.77 30.32
CA LYS A 330 -21.47 8.08 31.44
C LYS A 330 -20.60 7.99 32.68
N CYS A 331 -21.17 8.33 33.83
CA CYS A 331 -20.63 7.89 35.11
C CYS A 331 -21.06 6.44 35.35
N TRP A 332 -20.10 5.55 35.60
CA TRP A 332 -20.37 4.16 35.94
C TRP A 332 -20.96 4.07 37.34
N TYR A 333 -21.85 3.10 37.50
CA TYR A 333 -22.48 2.74 38.75
C TYR A 333 -22.75 1.24 38.73
N ASP A 334 -22.77 0.63 39.92
CA ASP A 334 -23.28 -0.73 40.12
C ASP A 334 -24.80 -0.76 39.92
N PRO A 335 -25.33 -1.54 38.94
CA PRO A 335 -26.74 -1.56 38.57
C PRO A 335 -27.66 -2.17 39.63
N GLU A 336 -27.15 -2.98 40.56
CA GLU A 336 -27.95 -3.57 41.64
C GLU A 336 -27.91 -2.72 42.89
N ARG A 337 -26.73 -2.19 43.24
CA ARG A 337 -26.59 -1.30 44.39
C ARG A 337 -27.38 0.00 44.21
N ILE A 338 -27.40 0.57 43.00
CA ILE A 338 -28.11 1.84 42.74
C ILE A 338 -29.62 1.75 42.98
N LYS A 339 -30.20 0.55 42.90
CA LYS A 339 -31.63 0.30 43.15
C LYS A 339 -31.94 0.18 44.65
N THR A 340 -30.94 -0.12 45.47
CA THR A 340 -31.12 -0.52 46.88
C THR A 340 -30.53 0.49 47.88
N ASP A 341 -29.51 1.25 47.49
CA ASP A 341 -28.85 2.28 48.31
C ASP A 341 -29.12 3.68 47.75
N PRO A 342 -30.08 4.45 48.33
CA PRO A 342 -30.42 5.79 47.86
C PRO A 342 -29.27 6.82 47.94
N LYS A 343 -28.19 6.51 48.66
CA LYS A 343 -27.02 7.39 48.80
C LYS A 343 -25.88 7.02 47.85
N TYR A 344 -25.97 5.88 47.17
CA TYR A 344 -24.95 5.45 46.21
C TYR A 344 -25.06 6.24 44.91
N LEU A 345 -23.94 6.81 44.45
CA LEU A 345 -23.86 7.64 43.24
C LEU A 345 -22.88 7.09 42.19
N GLY A 346 -22.42 5.85 42.32
CA GLY A 346 -21.40 5.32 41.41
C GLY A 346 -20.01 5.92 41.66
N HIS A 347 -19.20 6.01 40.61
CA HIS A 347 -17.84 6.54 40.68
C HIS A 347 -17.78 8.02 41.13
N ASP A 348 -16.63 8.45 41.65
CA ASP A 348 -16.40 9.80 42.19
C ASP A 348 -16.16 10.91 41.14
N TRP A 349 -17.18 11.18 40.33
CA TRP A 349 -17.17 12.28 39.37
C TRP A 349 -18.16 13.38 39.75
N ASP A 350 -17.70 14.64 39.71
CA ASP A 350 -18.56 15.80 39.97
C ASP A 350 -19.38 16.19 38.74
N VAL A 351 -18.74 16.14 37.57
CA VAL A 351 -19.33 16.60 36.31
C VAL A 351 -19.11 15.58 35.19
N GLY A 352 -20.11 15.39 34.33
CA GLY A 352 -19.95 14.60 33.11
C GLY A 352 -19.19 15.38 32.04
N VAL A 353 -19.79 16.47 31.56
CA VAL A 353 -19.19 17.40 30.60
C VAL A 353 -19.10 18.79 31.22
N PHE A 354 -17.89 19.26 31.46
CA PHE A 354 -17.61 20.62 31.91
C PHE A 354 -17.20 21.49 30.71
N VAL A 355 -17.80 22.68 30.60
CA VAL A 355 -17.46 23.69 29.60
C VAL A 355 -16.99 24.95 30.31
N GLY A 356 -15.68 25.15 30.36
CA GLY A 356 -15.06 26.22 31.14
C GLY A 356 -15.05 27.56 30.42
N CYS A 357 -16.10 28.38 30.55
CA CYS A 357 -16.11 29.74 30.00
C CYS A 357 -15.81 29.85 28.49
N ARG A 358 -16.13 28.80 27.71
CA ARG A 358 -15.79 28.72 26.28
C ARG A 358 -16.92 29.20 25.38
N LEU A 359 -16.56 30.02 24.41
CA LEU A 359 -17.47 30.52 23.38
C LEU A 359 -17.78 29.46 22.34
N HIS A 360 -18.96 29.57 21.74
CA HIS A 360 -19.37 28.77 20.58
C HIS A 360 -19.26 27.25 20.79
N CYS A 361 -19.32 26.79 22.04
CA CYS A 361 -19.32 25.36 22.37
C CYS A 361 -20.64 24.74 21.93
N LYS A 362 -20.58 23.59 21.24
CA LYS A 362 -21.76 22.85 20.80
C LYS A 362 -21.74 21.46 21.39
N ILE A 363 -22.87 21.04 21.95
CA ILE A 363 -23.12 19.67 22.42
C ILE A 363 -24.42 19.23 21.76
N ARG A 364 -24.35 18.21 20.90
CA ARG A 364 -25.45 17.81 20.03
C ARG A 364 -25.54 16.30 19.94
N ASP A 365 -26.75 15.77 19.90
CA ASP A 365 -27.00 14.33 19.82
C ASP A 365 -26.11 13.53 20.79
N THR A 366 -26.14 13.93 22.05
CA THR A 366 -25.28 13.38 23.11
C THR A 366 -26.15 13.02 24.30
N ALA A 367 -25.78 11.97 25.03
CA ALA A 367 -26.31 11.72 26.35
C ALA A 367 -25.23 11.85 27.41
N VAL A 368 -25.53 12.56 28.48
CA VAL A 368 -24.66 12.66 29.66
C VAL A 368 -25.40 12.10 30.86
N VAL A 369 -25.06 10.87 31.21
CA VAL A 369 -25.90 10.00 32.07
C VAL A 369 -25.11 9.41 33.22
N GLY A 370 -25.81 9.06 34.31
CA GLY A 370 -25.20 8.54 35.53
C GLY A 370 -25.14 9.59 36.63
N CYS A 371 -24.88 9.15 37.85
CA CYS A 371 -24.99 9.98 39.03
C CYS A 371 -23.74 10.86 39.22
N PHE A 372 -23.83 12.13 38.82
CA PHE A 372 -22.78 13.14 39.00
C PHE A 372 -23.07 13.98 40.25
N ARG A 373 -22.04 14.29 41.07
CA ARG A 373 -22.23 15.03 42.33
C ARG A 373 -22.68 16.48 42.13
N VAL A 374 -22.33 17.08 41.00
CA VAL A 374 -22.64 18.48 40.66
C VAL A 374 -23.62 18.54 39.48
N ALA A 375 -23.22 18.11 38.28
CA ALA A 375 -24.08 18.19 37.11
C ALA A 375 -23.72 17.19 36.01
N SER A 376 -24.69 16.79 35.18
CA SER A 376 -24.37 16.05 33.95
C SER A 376 -23.62 16.96 32.98
N VAL A 377 -24.18 18.14 32.66
CA VAL A 377 -23.50 19.19 31.89
C VAL A 377 -23.35 20.43 32.77
N TYR A 378 -22.12 20.87 33.02
CA TYR A 378 -21.82 22.15 33.67
C TYR A 378 -21.26 23.11 32.62
N HIS A 379 -22.00 24.17 32.33
CA HIS A 379 -21.51 25.30 31.55
C HIS A 379 -21.14 26.47 32.46
N ASP A 380 -19.84 26.68 32.62
CA ASP A 380 -19.29 27.77 33.40
C ASP A 380 -19.28 29.07 32.57
N VAL A 381 -19.88 30.12 33.10
CA VAL A 381 -19.96 31.46 32.50
C VAL A 381 -19.43 32.54 33.46
N THR A 382 -18.52 32.15 34.36
CA THR A 382 -17.90 33.03 35.36
C THR A 382 -16.88 34.03 34.79
N ARG A 383 -16.49 33.87 33.52
CA ARG A 383 -15.54 34.76 32.84
C ARG A 383 -16.23 36.03 32.32
N GLY A 384 -15.72 37.19 32.72
CA GLY A 384 -16.11 38.50 32.19
C GLY A 384 -15.03 39.15 31.31
N LEU A 385 -15.45 40.09 30.45
CA LEU A 385 -14.57 40.94 29.67
C LEU A 385 -13.63 41.76 30.59
N GLY A 386 -12.32 41.72 30.32
CA GLY A 386 -11.32 42.47 31.08
C GLY A 386 -10.80 41.78 32.35
N LEU A 387 -11.30 40.59 32.70
CA LEU A 387 -10.76 39.79 33.81
C LEU A 387 -9.56 38.93 33.36
N PRO A 388 -8.57 38.68 34.23
CA PRO A 388 -7.48 37.73 33.94
C PRO A 388 -8.02 36.33 33.65
N GLU A 389 -7.48 35.66 32.63
CA GLU A 389 -7.91 34.32 32.26
C GLU A 389 -7.61 33.28 33.36
N LEU A 390 -8.35 32.18 33.38
CA LEU A 390 -8.01 31.04 34.22
C LEU A 390 -6.82 30.28 33.63
N PHE A 391 -5.95 29.83 34.52
CA PHE A 391 -4.99 28.79 34.19
C PHE A 391 -5.63 27.45 34.53
N GLY A 392 -5.46 26.48 33.63
CA GLY A 392 -5.77 25.09 33.94
C GLY A 392 -5.01 24.62 35.17
N TRP A 393 -5.40 23.45 35.71
CA TRP A 393 -4.66 22.85 36.82
C TRP A 393 -3.21 22.53 36.46
N ASP A 394 -2.97 22.26 35.19
CA ASP A 394 -1.65 22.04 34.59
C ASP A 394 -0.84 23.33 34.34
N GLY A 395 -1.36 24.49 34.75
CA GLY A 395 -0.67 25.77 34.58
C GLY A 395 -0.71 26.31 33.15
N ILE A 396 -1.44 25.66 32.23
CA ILE A 396 -1.63 26.16 30.87
C ILE A 396 -2.73 27.22 30.87
N GLN A 397 -2.41 28.40 30.34
CA GLN A 397 -3.39 29.47 30.16
C GLN A 397 -4.43 29.07 29.11
N HIS A 398 -5.70 29.25 29.43
CA HIS A 398 -6.78 29.00 28.46
C HIS A 398 -6.84 30.09 27.38
N PRO A 399 -7.48 29.84 26.21
CA PRO A 399 -7.57 30.83 25.14
C PRO A 399 -8.32 32.09 25.58
N VAL A 400 -7.68 33.25 25.44
CA VAL A 400 -8.24 34.57 25.79
C VAL A 400 -9.01 35.15 24.60
N ASP A 401 -10.24 35.62 24.84
CA ASP A 401 -11.01 36.42 23.86
C ASP A 401 -11.54 37.72 24.50
N SER A 402 -12.07 38.63 23.72
CA SER A 402 -12.71 39.91 24.03
C SER A 402 -14.20 39.83 24.42
N LYS A 403 -14.78 38.64 24.62
CA LYS A 403 -16.22 38.45 24.92
C LYS A 403 -16.49 37.73 26.25
N ASN A 404 -17.68 37.88 26.82
CA ASN A 404 -18.01 37.18 28.08
C ASN A 404 -18.09 35.66 27.85
N GLY A 405 -17.66 34.87 28.85
CA GLY A 405 -17.59 33.41 28.71
C GLY A 405 -18.96 32.79 28.50
N GLY A 406 -19.08 31.89 27.53
CA GLY A 406 -20.30 31.13 27.21
C GLY A 406 -21.17 31.65 26.08
N ASP A 407 -20.86 32.80 25.47
CA ASP A 407 -21.65 33.29 24.33
C ASP A 407 -21.63 32.31 23.14
N GLY A 408 -22.81 32.13 22.53
CA GLY A 408 -22.98 31.28 21.35
C GLY A 408 -22.99 29.78 21.64
N ALA A 409 -23.10 29.36 22.91
CA ALA A 409 -23.27 27.96 23.28
C ALA A 409 -24.56 27.37 22.70
N ARG A 410 -24.48 26.14 22.20
CA ARG A 410 -25.63 25.40 21.65
C ARG A 410 -25.68 24.00 22.26
N ILE A 411 -26.74 23.72 23.00
CA ILE A 411 -27.05 22.41 23.57
C ILE A 411 -28.36 21.95 22.93
N SER A 412 -28.30 20.96 22.04
CA SER A 412 -29.48 20.53 21.26
C SER A 412 -29.58 19.01 21.21
N GLU A 413 -30.78 18.48 21.43
CA GLU A 413 -31.04 17.02 21.40
C GLU A 413 -30.17 16.23 22.40
N VAL A 414 -29.83 16.88 23.52
CA VAL A 414 -29.03 16.30 24.60
C VAL A 414 -29.94 15.69 25.66
N ILE A 415 -29.58 14.49 26.11
CA ILE A 415 -30.25 13.81 27.22
C ILE A 415 -29.34 13.91 28.44
N THR A 416 -29.84 14.48 29.53
CA THR A 416 -29.11 14.55 30.81
C THR A 416 -29.90 13.83 31.88
N TRP A 417 -29.22 13.04 32.70
CA TRP A 417 -29.85 12.39 33.84
C TRP A 417 -28.82 11.94 34.89
N GLY A 418 -29.29 11.78 36.14
CA GLY A 418 -28.55 11.23 37.28
C GLY A 418 -27.72 12.28 38.02
N GLY A 419 -27.22 13.29 37.32
CA GLY A 419 -26.55 14.43 37.95
C GLY A 419 -27.50 15.21 38.87
N LYS A 420 -26.94 15.79 39.94
CA LYS A 420 -27.69 16.71 40.83
C LYS A 420 -28.41 17.80 40.04
N TRP A 421 -27.75 18.33 39.00
CA TRP A 421 -28.37 19.11 37.94
C TRP A 421 -28.17 18.42 36.59
N GLY A 422 -29.21 18.33 35.76
CA GLY A 422 -29.05 17.83 34.39
C GLY A 422 -28.16 18.76 33.56
N VAL A 423 -28.56 20.02 33.49
CA VAL A 423 -27.75 21.11 32.92
C VAL A 423 -27.64 22.21 33.96
N GLN A 424 -26.41 22.60 34.31
CA GLN A 424 -26.11 23.72 35.18
C GLN A 424 -25.36 24.78 34.38
N VAL A 425 -25.95 25.98 34.26
CA VAL A 425 -25.29 27.16 33.69
C VAL A 425 -25.06 28.13 34.82
N GLN A 426 -23.79 28.39 35.16
CA GLN A 426 -23.44 29.11 36.38
C GLN A 426 -22.50 30.28 36.10
N GLY A 427 -22.90 31.48 36.51
CA GLY A 427 -22.04 32.65 36.60
C GLY A 427 -21.40 32.81 37.98
N ALA A 428 -20.46 33.74 38.11
CA ALA A 428 -19.84 34.07 39.39
C ALA A 428 -20.89 34.72 40.29
N ASP A 429 -21.07 34.27 41.54
CA ASP A 429 -22.00 34.71 42.59
C ASP A 429 -21.86 36.20 42.95
N PRO A 430 -22.95 36.87 43.36
CA PRO A 430 -22.89 38.28 43.72
C PRO A 430 -22.07 38.47 44.99
N LYS A 431 -21.57 39.69 45.20
CA LYS A 431 -20.86 40.05 46.43
C LYS A 431 -21.70 39.63 47.64
N PRO A 432 -21.10 39.01 48.68
CA PRO A 432 -21.84 38.63 49.88
C PRO A 432 -22.69 39.79 50.42
N GLY A 433 -23.98 39.54 50.62
CA GLY A 433 -24.97 40.54 51.03
C GLY A 433 -25.70 41.25 49.89
N LEU A 434 -25.33 41.02 48.62
CA LEU A 434 -26.09 41.48 47.46
C LEU A 434 -26.91 40.34 46.85
N VAL A 435 -28.09 40.68 46.35
CA VAL A 435 -28.97 39.76 45.62
C VAL A 435 -28.72 39.78 44.10
N SER A 436 -27.94 40.74 43.59
CA SER A 436 -27.62 40.90 42.17
C SER A 436 -26.22 41.49 41.93
N TYR A 437 -25.72 41.38 40.69
CA TYR A 437 -24.39 41.84 40.23
C TYR A 437 -24.22 43.35 40.07
N GLY A 438 -25.03 44.16 40.76
CA GLY A 438 -24.91 45.63 40.72
C GLY A 438 -25.90 46.34 39.79
N LYS A 439 -27.15 45.88 39.73
CA LYS A 439 -28.27 46.66 39.15
C LYS A 439 -29.43 46.90 40.13
N ASP A 440 -29.16 46.88 41.42
CA ASP A 440 -30.14 47.32 42.42
C ASP A 440 -30.26 48.87 42.42
N TYR A 441 -30.66 49.46 41.28
CA TYR A 441 -31.19 50.84 41.20
C TYR A 441 -32.70 50.86 41.42
N LYS A 442 -33.23 50.03 42.33
CA LYS A 442 -34.57 50.25 42.87
C LYS A 442 -34.43 50.83 44.26
N VAL A 443 -34.25 52.15 44.31
CA VAL A 443 -34.63 52.92 45.49
C VAL A 443 -36.15 52.80 45.59
N SER A 444 -36.67 51.97 46.49
CA SER A 444 -38.09 52.00 46.81
C SER A 444 -38.36 53.28 47.60
N LEU A 445 -39.02 54.25 46.98
CA LEU A 445 -39.63 55.37 47.68
C LEU A 445 -40.95 54.89 48.29
N THR A 446 -40.99 54.74 49.61
CA THR A 446 -42.26 54.61 50.34
C THR A 446 -42.77 56.03 50.60
N ALA A 447 -43.76 56.48 49.82
CA ALA A 447 -44.50 57.70 50.11
C ALA A 447 -45.74 57.36 50.93
N THR A 448 -45.75 57.77 52.20
CA THR A 448 -46.94 57.72 53.05
C THR A 448 -47.67 59.05 52.91
N PHE A 449 -48.86 59.04 52.33
CA PHE A 449 -49.74 60.19 52.35
C PHE A 449 -50.57 60.15 53.64
N SER A 450 -50.34 61.11 54.53
CA SER A 450 -51.28 61.45 55.59
C SER A 450 -52.02 62.73 55.19
N THR A 451 -53.35 62.69 55.29
CA THR A 451 -54.16 63.90 55.29
C THR A 451 -53.96 64.60 56.63
N LEU A 452 -53.57 65.88 56.61
CA LEU A 452 -53.60 66.74 57.79
C LEU A 452 -55.05 66.91 58.29
N PRO A 453 -55.26 67.12 59.61
CA PRO A 453 -56.55 67.04 60.28
C PRO A 453 -57.61 68.01 59.77
#